data_AF-A0A7C2VYA6-F1
#
_entry.id   AF-A0A7C2VYA6-F1
#
_cell.length_a   1.000
_cell.length_b   1.000
_cell.length_c   1.000
_cell.angle_alpha   90.00
_cell.angle_beta   90.00
_cell.angle_gamma   90.00
#
_symmetry.space_group_name_H-M   'P 1'
#
loop_
_entity.id
_entity.type
_entity.pdbx_description
1 polymer ?
#
loop_
_entity_poly.entity_id
_entity_poly.type
_entity_poly.pdbx_seq_one_letter_code
_entity_poly.pdbx_strand_id
1 'polypeptide(L)' 'RRYVQVVRGFLYPTALGREVYAYLAGNFPQWVSPAFTRDLEAAMDAIEEGAADPEAVLARLRPVLALAPTGAPGLALVD' A
#
# COMPACT_ATOMS: atom_id res chain seq x y z
N ARG A 1 12.68 -6.03 -1.29
CA ARG A 1 12.91 -6.03 0.18
C ARG A 1 13.17 -7.46 0.66
N ARG A 2 13.76 -7.68 1.84
CA ARG A 2 14.07 -9.02 2.41
C ARG A 2 13.06 -9.46 3.49
N TYR A 3 11.76 -9.30 3.23
CA TYR A 3 10.70 -9.57 4.22
C TYR A 3 10.21 -11.02 4.22
N VAL A 4 10.43 -11.74 3.12
CA VAL A 4 10.05 -13.15 2.94
C VAL A 4 11.23 -13.90 2.34
N GLN A 5 11.37 -15.18 2.70
CA GLN A 5 12.33 -16.12 2.13
C GLN A 5 11.64 -17.40 1.67
N VAL A 6 12.18 -18.05 0.65
CA VAL A 6 11.72 -19.36 0.18
C VAL A 6 12.57 -20.45 0.81
N VAL A 7 11.95 -21.42 1.48
CA VAL A 7 12.62 -22.61 2.03
C VAL A 7 11.88 -23.84 1.54
N ARG A 8 12.57 -24.68 0.75
CA ARG A 8 12.00 -25.92 0.15
C ARG A 8 10.67 -25.68 -0.58
N GLY A 9 10.55 -24.55 -1.29
CA GLY A 9 9.34 -24.18 -2.05
C GLY A 9 8.26 -23.44 -1.26
N PHE A 10 8.42 -23.26 0.06
CA PHE A 10 7.46 -22.55 0.91
C PHE A 10 7.94 -21.15 1.29
N LEU A 11 7.01 -20.21 1.45
CA LEU A 11 7.29 -18.83 1.87
C LEU A 11 7.28 -18.72 3.39
N TYR A 12 8.36 -18.16 3.96
CA TYR A 12 8.48 -17.87 5.39
C TYR A 12 8.82 -16.39 5.61
N PRO A 13 8.21 -15.72 6.60
CA PRO A 13 8.57 -14.35 6.93
C PRO A 13 9.95 -14.31 7.62
N THR A 14 10.78 -13.36 7.22
CA THR A 14 12.05 -13.10 7.92
C THR A 14 11.79 -12.38 9.26
N ALA A 15 12.78 -12.34 10.15
CA ALA A 15 12.67 -11.55 11.39
C ALA A 15 12.33 -10.08 11.08
N LEU A 16 13.05 -9.48 10.13
CA LEU A 16 12.77 -8.14 9.63
C LEU A 16 11.36 -8.00 9.08
N GLY A 17 10.87 -8.97 8.30
CA GLY A 17 9.51 -8.95 7.76
C GLY A 17 8.45 -8.95 8.86
N ARG A 18 8.64 -9.74 9.92
CA ARG A 18 7.75 -9.76 11.08
C ARG A 18 7.76 -8.43 11.84
N GLU A 19 8.94 -7.87 12.09
CA GLU A 19 9.08 -6.59 12.81
C GLU A 19 8.43 -5.44 12.05
N VAL A 20 8.70 -5.34 10.75
CA VAL A 20 8.08 -4.31 9.88
C VAL A 20 6.56 -4.48 9.87
N TYR A 21 6.07 -5.70 9.66
CA TYR A 21 4.63 -5.94 9.66
C TYR A 21 3.99 -5.60 11.02
N ALA A 22 4.59 -6.04 12.13
CA ALA A 22 4.08 -5.75 13.47
C ALA A 22 4.02 -4.23 13.74
N TYR A 23 5.06 -3.49 13.34
CA TYR A 23 5.07 -2.04 13.46
C TYR A 23 3.94 -1.41 12.63
N LEU A 24 3.79 -1.79 11.36
CA LEU A 24 2.76 -1.23 10.49
C LEU A 24 1.34 -1.59 10.95
N ALA A 25 1.12 -2.84 11.33
CA ALA A 25 -0.18 -3.30 11.82
C ALA A 25 -0.54 -2.65 13.16
N GLY A 26 0.44 -2.38 14.03
CA GLY A 26 0.21 -1.74 15.33
C GLY A 26 -0.04 -0.23 15.25
N ASN A 27 0.63 0.48 14.33
CA ASN A 27 0.56 1.95 14.26
C ASN A 27 -0.40 2.44 13.18
N PHE A 28 -0.60 1.65 12.11
CA PHE A 28 -1.33 2.04 10.90
C PHE A 28 -2.35 0.99 10.45
N PRO A 29 -3.10 0.33 11.35
CA PRO A 29 -3.95 -0.82 11.00
C PRO A 29 -4.97 -0.51 9.90
N GLN A 30 -5.51 0.71 9.88
CA GLN A 30 -6.49 1.16 8.89
C GLN A 30 -5.93 1.21 7.46
N TRP A 31 -4.62 1.41 7.27
CA TRP A 31 -3.99 1.55 5.95
C TRP A 31 -3.30 0.28 5.46
N VAL A 32 -3.10 -0.71 6.32
CA VAL A 32 -2.53 -2.02 5.97
C VAL A 32 -3.54 -3.17 6.05
N SER A 33 -4.82 -2.84 6.28
CA SER A 33 -5.88 -3.84 6.34
C SER A 33 -6.21 -4.40 4.96
N PRO A 34 -6.54 -5.70 4.84
CA PRO A 34 -7.02 -6.27 3.58
C PRO A 34 -8.29 -5.60 3.04
N ALA A 35 -9.12 -5.03 3.91
CA ALA A 35 -10.31 -4.28 3.51
C ALA A 35 -9.92 -3.00 2.76
N PHE A 36 -9.01 -2.20 3.33
CA PHE A 36 -8.50 -0.99 2.67
C PHE A 36 -7.83 -1.31 1.33
N THR A 37 -7.02 -2.37 1.26
CA THR A 37 -6.40 -2.80 -0.01
C THR A 37 -7.46 -3.14 -1.06
N ARG A 38 -8.48 -3.91 -0.70
CA ARG A 38 -9.56 -4.30 -1.62
C ARG A 38 -10.36 -3.10 -2.12
N ASP A 39 -10.67 -2.16 -1.23
CA ASP A 39 -11.43 -0.95 -1.56
C ASP A 39 -10.63 -0.01 -2.46
N LEU A 40 -9.29 0.00 -2.31
CA LEU A 40 -8.41 0.77 -3.18
C LEU A 40 -8.27 0.12 -4.56
N GLU A 41 -8.08 -1.20 -4.63
CA GLU A 41 -8.03 -1.96 -5.88
C GLU A 41 -9.32 -1.76 -6.69
N ALA A 42 -10.50 -1.92 -6.07
CA ALA A 42 -11.78 -1.70 -6.74
C ALA A 42 -11.96 -0.26 -7.24
N ALA A 43 -11.42 0.74 -6.52
CA ALA A 43 -11.45 2.13 -6.97
C ALA A 43 -10.52 2.36 -8.17
N MET A 44 -9.38 1.66 -8.24
CA MET A 44 -8.47 1.72 -9.39
C MET A 44 -9.10 1.07 -10.62
N ASP A 45 -9.74 -0.09 -10.47
CA ASP A 45 -10.46 -0.76 -11.56
C ASP A 45 -11.58 0.14 -12.11
N ALA A 46 -12.36 0.78 -11.23
CA ALA A 46 -13.40 1.71 -11.64
C ALA A 46 -12.84 2.95 -12.38
N ILE A 47 -11.63 3.40 -12.06
CA ILE A 47 -10.95 4.46 -12.83
C ILE A 47 -10.56 3.96 -14.22
N GLU A 48 -9.98 2.76 -14.31
CA GLU A 48 -9.58 2.15 -15.59
C GLU A 48 -10.78 1.97 -16.54
N GLU A 49 -11.94 1.60 -15.99
CA GLU A 49 -13.20 1.46 -16.72
C GLU A 49 -13.88 2.82 -17.04
N GLY A 50 -13.35 3.94 -16.55
CA GLY A 50 -13.94 5.27 -16.69
C GLY A 50 -15.20 5.50 -15.83
N ALA A 51 -15.45 4.62 -14.86
CA ALA A 51 -16.59 4.66 -13.95
C ALA A 51 -16.34 5.50 -12.67
N ALA A 52 -15.10 5.92 -12.41
CA ALA A 52 -14.74 6.76 -11.27
C ALA A 52 -13.78 7.91 -11.66
N ASP A 53 -13.90 9.03 -10.96
CA ASP A 53 -13.02 10.20 -11.13
C ASP A 53 -11.71 10.04 -10.32
N PRO A 54 -10.53 10.05 -10.96
CA PRO A 54 -9.24 9.95 -10.28
C PRO A 54 -9.01 11.03 -9.22
N GLU A 55 -9.43 12.28 -9.48
CA GLU A 55 -9.19 13.39 -8.55
C GLU A 55 -9.99 13.23 -7.25
N ALA A 56 -11.25 12.78 -7.36
CA ALA A 56 -12.06 12.43 -6.20
C ALA A 56 -11.42 11.30 -5.36
N VAL A 57 -10.88 10.26 -6.01
CA VAL A 57 -10.19 9.16 -5.32
C VAL A 57 -8.91 9.64 -4.64
N LEU A 58 -8.11 10.49 -5.30
CA LEU A 58 -6.91 11.09 -4.71
C LEU A 58 -7.24 11.99 -3.51
N ALA A 59 -8.30 12.80 -3.60
CA ALA A 59 -8.77 13.64 -2.50
C ALA A 59 -9.10 12.81 -1.26
N ARG A 60 -9.73 11.64 -1.43
CA ARG A 60 -10.00 10.67 -0.35
C ARG A 60 -8.72 10.11 0.28
N LEU A 61 -7.65 9.94 -0.50
CA LEU A 61 -6.38 9.33 -0.05
C LEU A 61 -5.39 10.34 0.56
N ARG A 62 -5.60 11.65 0.44
CA ARG A 62 -4.70 12.69 0.96
C ARG A 62 -4.25 12.46 2.42
N PRO A 63 -5.12 12.05 3.37
CA PRO A 63 -4.68 11.77 4.74
C PRO A 63 -3.65 10.65 4.84
N VAL A 64 -3.74 9.65 3.95
CA VAL A 64 -2.78 8.54 3.87
C VAL A 64 -1.45 9.03 3.28
N LEU A 65 -1.53 9.85 2.22
CA LEU A 65 -0.35 10.37 1.51
C LEU A 65 0.46 11.37 2.35
N ALA A 66 -0.19 12.12 3.24
CA ALA A 66 0.47 13.08 4.13
C ALA A 66 1.45 12.43 5.14
N LEU A 67 1.41 11.10 5.29
CA LEU A 67 2.31 10.34 6.16
C LEU A 67 3.56 9.84 5.43
N ALA A 68 3.52 9.82 4.10
CA ALA A 68 4.71 9.60 3.31
C ALA A 68 5.51 10.91 3.33
N PRO A 69 6.77 10.92 3.81
CA PRO A 69 7.59 12.13 3.69
C PRO A 69 7.68 12.52 2.22
N THR A 70 7.32 13.76 1.91
CA THR A 70 7.47 14.39 0.60
C THR A 70 8.95 14.35 0.23
N GLY A 71 9.33 13.34 -0.57
CA GLY A 71 10.72 13.07 -0.92
C GLY A 71 11.10 11.60 -1.06
N ALA A 72 10.17 10.65 -1.21
CA ALA A 72 10.53 9.31 -1.69
C ALA A 72 11.01 9.43 -3.17
N PRO A 73 12.28 9.12 -3.49
CA PRO A 73 12.91 9.39 -4.79
C PRO A 73 12.47 8.39 -5.89
N GLY A 74 11.17 8.13 -6.03
CA GLY A 74 10.66 7.11 -6.96
C GLY A 74 9.26 7.35 -7.52
N LEU A 75 8.58 8.45 -7.14
CA LEU A 75 7.32 8.88 -7.75
C LEU A 75 7.55 10.13 -8.61
N ALA A 76 8.59 10.10 -9.45
CA ALA A 76 8.52 10.87 -10.68
C ALA A 76 7.41 10.24 -11.51
N LEU A 77 6.23 10.84 -11.46
CA LEU A 77 5.20 10.63 -12.47
C LEU A 77 5.89 10.88 -13.81
N VAL A 78 6.02 9.81 -14.60
CA VAL A 78 6.44 9.92 -15.99
C VAL A 78 5.44 10.83 -16.69
N ASP A 79 5.94 11.97 -17.18
CA ASP A 79 5.23 12.86 -18.11
C ASP A 79 4.85 12.11 -19.41
#